data_AF-A0A7Y5IR08-F1
#
_entry.id   AF-A0A7Y5IR08-F1
#
_cell.length_a   1.000
_cell.length_b   1.000
_cell.length_c   1.000
_cell.angle_alpha   90.00
_cell.angle_beta   90.00
_cell.angle_gamma   90.00
#
_symmetry.space_group_name_H-M   'P 1'
#
loop_
_entity.id
_entity.type
_entity.pdbx_description
1 polymer ?
#
loop_
_entity_poly.entity_id
_entity_poly.type
_entity_poly.pdbx_seq_one_letter_code
_entity_poly.pdbx_strand_id
1 'polypeptide(L)'
;MAYPTPTASPRPSPIAFPTRPGLPSPALAAPPRPQERSSNDVRSHSVIGNKSSRVYHSASCRHVERIRRENVVQFPSPTSAQAAGYRPCKVCGG
;
A
#
# COMPACT_ATOMS: atom_id res chain seq x y z
N MET A 1 -30.51 61.28 -31.02
CA MET A 1 -29.15 61.85 -30.81
C MET A 1 -28.79 61.57 -29.36
N ALA A 2 -27.64 61.05 -28.95
CA ALA A 2 -26.50 60.41 -29.58
C ALA A 2 -25.77 59.77 -28.38
N TYR A 3 -25.29 58.53 -28.50
CA TYR A 3 -24.37 57.97 -27.50
C TYR A 3 -23.01 58.68 -27.65
N PRO A 4 -22.33 59.07 -26.57
CA PRO A 4 -20.88 59.14 -26.60
C PRO A 4 -20.30 57.89 -25.92
N THR A 5 -19.64 57.08 -26.73
CA THR A 5 -18.67 56.07 -26.32
C THR A 5 -17.51 56.74 -25.56
N PRO A 6 -17.02 56.18 -24.44
CA PRO A 6 -15.71 56.57 -23.95
C PRO A 6 -14.62 55.95 -24.83
N THR A 7 -13.98 56.83 -25.61
CA THR A 7 -12.77 56.61 -26.42
C THR A 7 -11.54 56.34 -25.53
N ALA A 8 -10.64 55.52 -26.05
CA ALA A 8 -9.56 54.80 -25.37
C ALA A 8 -8.32 55.62 -24.89
N SER A 9 -7.77 55.18 -23.75
CA SER A 9 -6.34 54.94 -23.34
C SER A 9 -5.18 55.88 -23.76
N PRO A 10 -4.14 56.04 -22.91
CA PRO A 10 -2.89 55.26 -23.14
C PRO A 10 -2.05 54.83 -21.89
N ARG A 11 -1.64 53.54 -21.91
CA ARG A 11 -0.30 52.87 -21.72
C ARG A 11 0.95 53.65 -21.20
N PRO A 12 2.08 52.98 -20.82
CA PRO A 12 2.39 51.93 -19.81
C PRO A 12 3.60 52.31 -18.91
N SER A 13 4.03 51.46 -17.95
CA SER A 13 5.46 51.31 -17.57
C SER A 13 5.78 49.99 -16.87
N PRO A 14 7.03 49.48 -17.00
CA PRO A 14 7.38 48.09 -16.73
C PRO A 14 8.02 47.94 -15.35
N ILE A 15 7.50 47.04 -14.52
CA ILE A 15 8.30 46.53 -13.39
C ILE A 15 8.57 45.07 -13.67
N ALA A 16 9.82 44.85 -14.10
CA ALA A 16 10.46 43.56 -14.19
C ALA A 16 10.47 42.93 -12.79
N PHE A 17 9.67 41.89 -12.60
CA PHE A 17 9.87 40.99 -11.47
C PHE A 17 11.00 40.02 -11.84
N PRO A 18 11.97 39.80 -10.93
CA PRO A 18 13.11 38.94 -11.20
C PRO A 18 12.61 37.53 -11.53
N THR A 19 13.01 37.05 -12.72
CA THR A 19 12.94 35.65 -13.10
C THR A 19 13.51 34.83 -11.96
N ARG A 20 12.64 34.13 -11.21
CA ARG A 20 13.08 33.18 -10.19
C ARG A 20 13.91 32.10 -10.91
N PRO A 21 15.21 31.97 -10.64
CA PRO A 21 15.99 30.83 -11.13
C PRO A 21 15.65 29.60 -10.27
N GLY A 22 15.51 28.44 -10.90
CA GLY A 22 15.53 27.13 -10.22
C GLY A 22 14.15 26.64 -9.78
N LEU A 23 13.45 25.83 -10.60
CA LEU A 23 13.44 24.35 -10.61
C LEU A 23 12.75 23.71 -9.38
N PRO A 24 12.08 22.52 -9.52
CA PRO A 24 12.19 21.58 -10.63
C PRO A 24 10.87 21.20 -11.36
N SER A 25 11.08 20.77 -12.60
CA SER A 25 10.23 19.96 -13.47
C SER A 25 9.57 18.75 -12.75
N PRO A 26 8.45 18.24 -13.29
CA PRO A 26 7.53 17.39 -12.55
C PRO A 26 8.13 16.03 -12.30
N ALA A 27 8.47 15.76 -11.04
CA ALA A 27 8.58 14.41 -10.57
C ALA A 27 7.15 13.85 -10.42
N LEU A 28 6.54 13.49 -11.54
CA LEU A 28 5.66 12.31 -11.65
C LEU A 28 6.51 11.04 -11.38
N ALA A 29 7.31 11.10 -10.30
CA ALA A 29 8.17 10.04 -9.83
C ALA A 29 7.36 9.29 -8.79
N ALA A 30 6.79 8.19 -9.28
CA ALA A 30 6.28 7.06 -8.53
C ALA A 30 5.09 7.31 -7.59
N PRO A 31 4.07 6.43 -7.57
CA PRO A 31 3.21 6.35 -6.39
C PRO A 31 4.08 6.18 -5.14
N PRO A 32 3.67 6.68 -3.96
CA PRO A 32 4.35 6.33 -2.73
C PRO A 32 4.38 4.81 -2.69
N ARG A 33 5.60 4.24 -2.76
CA ARG A 33 5.83 2.82 -2.49
C ARG A 33 5.03 2.48 -1.22
N PRO A 34 4.10 1.52 -1.24
CA PRO A 34 3.75 0.82 -0.02
C PRO A 34 4.94 -0.10 0.31
N GLN A 35 6.06 0.50 0.71
CA GLN A 35 7.09 -0.17 1.48
C GLN A 35 6.56 -0.33 2.89
N GLU A 36 5.66 -1.29 3.07
CA GLU A 36 5.30 -1.90 4.35
C GLU A 36 4.39 -3.10 4.06
N ARG A 37 4.89 -4.04 3.25
CA ARG A 37 4.38 -5.40 3.30
C ARG A 37 5.51 -6.22 3.88
N SER A 38 5.42 -6.36 5.20
CA SER A 38 6.07 -7.34 6.06
C SER A 38 6.93 -8.31 5.28
N SER A 39 8.23 -8.33 5.60
CA SER A 39 9.28 -9.18 5.05
C SER A 39 9.06 -10.67 5.40
N ASN A 40 7.85 -11.16 5.18
CA ASN A 40 7.49 -12.55 5.06
C ASN A 40 6.93 -12.68 3.64
N ASP A 41 7.89 -12.69 2.71
CA ASP A 41 7.73 -12.64 1.27
C ASP A 41 6.58 -13.55 0.80
N VAL A 42 5.80 -13.04 -0.16
CA VAL A 42 4.61 -13.65 -0.76
C VAL A 42 5.01 -14.87 -1.60
N ARG A 43 5.59 -15.86 -0.93
CA ARG A 43 5.66 -17.22 -1.41
C ARG A 43 4.29 -17.79 -1.08
N SER A 44 3.49 -18.01 -2.11
CA SER A 44 2.23 -18.76 -2.06
C SER A 44 2.51 -20.19 -1.58
N HIS A 45 2.83 -20.32 -0.30
CA HIS A 45 3.14 -21.56 0.38
C HIS A 45 1.89 -21.92 1.14
N SER A 46 1.37 -23.13 0.89
CA SER A 46 0.21 -23.65 1.62
C SER A 46 0.48 -23.53 3.11
N VAL A 47 -0.35 -22.73 3.80
CA VAL A 47 -0.26 -22.55 5.25
C VAL A 47 -1.25 -23.48 5.93
N ILE A 48 -0.93 -23.89 7.14
CA ILE A 48 -1.70 -24.82 7.92
C ILE A 48 -2.28 -24.09 9.13
N GLY A 49 -3.59 -23.86 9.10
CA GLY A 49 -4.38 -23.35 10.20
C GLY A 49 -4.73 -24.41 11.23
N ASN A 50 -4.74 -24.02 12.50
CA ASN A 50 -5.32 -24.79 13.58
C ASN A 50 -6.74 -24.25 13.88
N LYS A 51 -7.79 -25.07 13.72
CA LYS A 51 -9.18 -24.68 14.03
C LYS A 51 -9.38 -24.30 15.50
N SER A 52 -8.73 -25.01 16.41
CA SER A 52 -8.88 -24.84 17.86
C SER A 52 -8.32 -23.49 18.32
N SER A 53 -7.13 -23.11 17.84
CA SER A 53 -6.46 -21.87 18.25
C SER A 53 -6.66 -20.70 17.29
N ARG A 54 -7.22 -20.94 16.10
CA ARG A 54 -7.29 -19.99 14.97
C ARG A 54 -5.94 -19.37 14.64
N VAL A 55 -4.87 -20.15 14.74
CA VAL A 55 -3.51 -19.72 14.36
C VAL A 55 -3.10 -20.47 13.11
N TYR A 56 -2.53 -19.78 12.13
CA TYR A 56 -1.93 -20.41 10.96
C TYR A 56 -0.40 -20.47 11.07
N HIS A 57 0.14 -21.54 10.52
CA HIS A 57 1.54 -21.90 10.56
C HIS A 57 2.02 -22.19 9.14
N SER A 58 3.25 -21.79 8.83
CA SER A 58 3.94 -22.25 7.61
C SER A 58 4.21 -23.75 7.64
N ALA A 59 4.35 -24.37 6.46
CA ALA A 59 4.62 -25.81 6.32
C ALA A 59 5.91 -26.26 7.05
N SER A 60 6.87 -25.36 7.25
CA SER A 60 8.12 -25.62 7.97
C SER A 60 8.00 -25.47 9.50
N CYS A 61 6.81 -25.20 10.04
CA CYS A 61 6.63 -24.99 11.47
C CYS A 61 6.47 -26.32 12.22
N ARG A 62 7.33 -26.56 13.21
CA ARG A 62 7.28 -27.73 14.12
C ARG A 62 5.93 -27.93 14.85
N HIS A 63 5.13 -26.87 14.97
CA HIS A 63 3.82 -26.98 15.62
C HIS A 63 2.82 -27.77 14.77
N VAL A 64 2.95 -27.74 13.45
CA VAL A 64 2.05 -28.45 12.52
C VAL A 64 1.97 -29.94 12.85
N GLU A 65 3.11 -30.57 13.14
CA GLU A 65 3.19 -31.99 13.48
C GLU A 65 2.53 -32.33 14.82
N ARG A 66 2.39 -31.34 15.72
CA ARG A 66 1.73 -31.50 17.03
C ARG A 66 0.22 -31.20 16.96
N ILE A 67 -0.27 -30.57 15.90
CA ILE A 67 -1.70 -30.31 15.73
C ILE A 67 -2.40 -31.64 15.44
N ARG A 68 -3.50 -31.93 16.15
CA ARG A 68 -4.35 -33.08 15.85
C ARG A 68 -4.90 -32.93 14.43
N ARG A 69 -4.86 -33.99 13.62
CA ARG A 69 -5.31 -33.95 12.21
C ARG A 69 -6.74 -33.40 12.04
N GLU A 70 -7.62 -33.63 13.01
CA GLU A 70 -8.99 -33.08 13.05
C GLU A 70 -9.04 -31.53 13.03
N ASN A 71 -8.00 -30.88 13.58
CA ASN A 71 -7.88 -29.44 13.74
C ASN A 71 -6.99 -28.78 12.68
N VAL A 72 -6.39 -29.58 11.78
CA VAL A 72 -5.54 -29.10 10.68
C VAL A 72 -6.43 -28.56 9.54
N VAL A 73 -6.20 -27.32 9.12
CA VAL A 73 -6.84 -26.70 7.95
C VAL A 73 -5.76 -26.23 7.00
N GLN A 74 -5.72 -26.79 5.81
CA GLN A 74 -4.80 -26.28 4.78
C GLN A 74 -5.45 -25.10 4.07
N PHE A 75 -4.71 -23.98 4.00
CA PHE A 75 -5.06 -22.81 3.24
C PHE A 75 -4.04 -22.61 2.12
N PRO A 76 -4.48 -22.17 0.93
CA PRO A 76 -3.59 -21.94 -0.19
C PRO A 76 -2.67 -20.73 0.01
N SER A 77 -3.07 -19.78 0.87
CA SER A 77 -2.32 -18.55 1.14
C SER A 77 -2.52 -18.03 2.57
N PRO A 78 -1.53 -17.32 3.14
CA PRO A 78 -1.68 -16.64 4.43
C PRO A 78 -2.77 -15.57 4.41
N THR A 79 -2.99 -14.91 3.26
CA THR A 79 -4.10 -13.98 3.06
C THR A 79 -5.46 -14.66 3.26
N SER A 80 -5.67 -15.87 2.74
CA SER A 80 -6.94 -16.60 2.93
C SER A 80 -7.14 -17.01 4.38
N ALA A 81 -6.06 -17.41 5.06
CA ALA A 81 -6.11 -17.71 6.49
C ALA A 81 -6.48 -16.46 7.32
N GLN A 82 -5.86 -15.31 7.04
CA GLN A 82 -6.20 -14.05 7.69
C GLN A 82 -7.64 -13.61 7.39
N ALA A 83 -8.10 -13.73 6.14
CA ALA A 83 -9.48 -13.44 5.75
C ALA A 83 -10.50 -14.33 6.48
N ALA A 84 -10.14 -15.58 6.74
CA ALA A 84 -10.92 -16.51 7.57
C ALA A 84 -10.82 -16.21 9.09
N GLY A 85 -10.09 -15.16 9.50
CA GLY A 85 -9.94 -14.75 10.89
C GLY A 85 -8.83 -15.48 11.66
N TYR A 86 -7.91 -16.14 10.96
CA TYR A 86 -6.76 -16.81 11.59
C TYR A 86 -5.61 -15.83 11.79
N ARG A 87 -4.91 -15.97 12.92
CA ARG A 87 -3.76 -15.17 13.30
C ARG A 87 -2.45 -15.83 12.85
N PRO A 88 -1.42 -15.05 12.46
CA PRO A 88 -0.10 -15.59 12.20
C PRO A 88 0.47 -16.18 13.48
N CYS A 89 1.18 -17.30 13.36
CA CYS A 89 1.95 -17.84 14.48
C CYS A 89 3.08 -16.86 14.84
N LYS A 90 3.23 -16.57 16.14
CA LYS A 90 4.31 -15.71 16.64
C LYS A 90 5.71 -16.30 16.43
N VAL A 91 5.81 -17.62 16.28
CA VAL A 91 7.10 -18.34 16.19
C VAL A 91 7.58 -18.43 14.74
N CYS A 92 6.69 -18.74 13.80
CA CYS A 92 7.05 -18.84 12.38
C CYS A 92 6.62 -17.63 11.53
N GLY A 93 5.98 -16.62 12.12
CA GLY A 93 5.54 -15.41 11.41
C GLY A 93 4.28 -15.59 10.56
N GLY A 94 3.73 -16.81 10.51
CA GLY A 94 2.67 -17.19 9.58
C GLY A 94 3.22 -17.76 8.29
#